data_AF-A0A7M1HYE0-F1
#
_entry.id   AF-A0A7M1HYE0-F1
#
_cell.length_a   1.000
_cell.length_b   1.000
_cell.length_c   1.000
_cell.angle_alpha   90.00
_cell.angle_beta   90.00
_cell.angle_gamma   90.00
#
_symmetry.space_group_name_H-M   'P 1'
#
loop_
_entity.id
_entity.type
_entity.pdbx_description
1 polymer ?
#
loop_
_entity_poly.entity_id
_entity_poly.type
_entity_poly.pdbx_seq_one_letter_code
_entity_poly.pdbx_strand_id
1 'polypeptide(L)'
;MDGVPGLSFMGIEPDDTYVYTFKVKQNGTYWYHSHSGLQEQEGVYGAIIIDARDPEPFAYDREHVVMLSDWTDENPHSLLKN
;
A
#
# COMPACT_ATOMS: atom_id res chain seq x y z
N MET A 1 3.89 -0.89 -12.91
CA MET A 1 2.46 -0.77 -13.25
C MET A 1 1.75 -0.26 -11.99
N ASP A 2 0.69 0.54 -12.12
CA ASP A 2 0.14 1.37 -11.02
C ASP A 2 -0.84 0.63 -10.09
N GLY A 3 -1.54 -0.40 -10.60
CA GLY A 3 -2.37 -1.28 -9.75
C GLY A 3 -3.78 -0.79 -9.45
N VAL A 4 -4.29 0.15 -10.25
CA VAL A 4 -5.67 0.64 -10.24
C VAL A 4 -6.55 -0.16 -11.23
N PRO A 5 -7.48 -1.02 -10.79
CA PRO A 5 -8.40 -1.73 -11.68
C PRO A 5 -9.30 -0.77 -12.47
N GLY A 6 -9.60 -1.08 -13.72
CA GLY A 6 -10.37 -0.24 -14.63
C GLY A 6 -9.61 0.95 -15.24
N LEU A 7 -8.41 1.26 -14.75
CA LEU A 7 -7.53 2.29 -15.31
C LEU A 7 -6.24 1.69 -15.85
N SER A 8 -5.50 1.01 -14.99
CA SER A 8 -4.15 0.53 -15.28
C SER A 8 -4.12 -0.95 -15.69
N PHE A 9 -5.14 -1.73 -15.30
CA PHE A 9 -5.40 -3.11 -15.70
C PHE A 9 -6.84 -3.52 -15.32
N MET A 10 -7.25 -4.76 -15.57
CA MET A 10 -8.63 -5.22 -15.35
C MET A 10 -8.96 -5.64 -13.91
N GLY A 11 -7.97 -5.81 -13.03
CA GLY A 11 -8.14 -6.48 -11.74
C GLY A 11 -7.49 -7.86 -11.72
N ILE A 12 -7.35 -8.44 -10.52
CA ILE A 12 -6.88 -9.82 -10.31
C ILE A 12 -8.10 -10.61 -9.86
N GLU A 13 -8.50 -11.62 -10.63
CA GLU A 13 -9.63 -12.49 -10.28
C GLU A 13 -9.26 -13.44 -9.13
N PRO A 14 -10.25 -14.02 -8.44
CA PRO A 14 -10.00 -15.11 -7.49
C PRO A 14 -9.17 -16.23 -8.13
N ASP A 15 -8.23 -16.78 -7.36
CA ASP A 15 -7.29 -17.83 -7.78
C ASP A 15 -6.27 -17.45 -8.88
N ASP A 16 -6.30 -16.22 -9.38
CA ASP A 16 -5.31 -15.70 -10.33
C ASP A 16 -4.11 -15.03 -9.63
N THR A 17 -3.06 -14.77 -10.42
CA THR A 17 -1.83 -14.12 -9.93
C THR A 17 -1.39 -13.02 -10.88
N TYR A 18 -0.98 -11.88 -10.31
CA TYR A 18 -0.35 -10.79 -11.05
C TYR A 18 0.99 -10.41 -10.42
N VAL A 19 2.02 -10.22 -11.26
CA VAL A 19 3.35 -9.83 -10.80
C VAL A 19 3.57 -8.34 -11.07
N TYR A 20 3.61 -7.53 -10.01
CA TYR A 20 3.99 -6.13 -10.11
C TYR A 20 5.51 -6.00 -10.28
N THR A 21 5.92 -5.45 -11.43
CA THR A 21 7.32 -5.07 -11.68
C THR A 21 7.40 -3.56 -11.92
N PHE A 22 8.26 -2.90 -11.16
CA PHE A 22 8.56 -1.48 -11.31
C PHE A 22 10.01 -1.18 -10.90
N LYS A 23 10.57 -0.09 -11.45
CA LYS A 23 11.90 0.37 -11.09
C LYS A 23 11.80 1.39 -9.98
N VAL A 24 12.44 1.11 -8.85
CA VAL A 24 12.63 2.05 -7.76
C VAL A 24 13.73 3.05 -8.14
N LYS A 25 13.43 4.36 -8.02
CA LYS A 25 14.38 5.43 -8.34
C LYS A 25 14.65 6.37 -7.16
N GLN A 26 13.77 6.34 -6.17
CA GLN A 26 13.74 7.18 -4.99
C GLN A 26 13.88 6.32 -3.73
N ASN A 27 14.32 6.92 -2.63
CA ASN A 27 14.32 6.33 -1.28
C ASN A 27 13.30 7.06 -0.38
N GLY A 28 12.96 6.45 0.75
CA GLY A 28 12.06 7.02 1.75
C GLY A 28 10.94 6.07 2.21
N THR A 29 10.00 6.63 2.96
CA THR A 29 8.85 5.92 3.51
C THR A 29 7.64 6.06 2.60
N TYR A 30 7.18 4.92 2.09
CA TYR A 30 6.00 4.77 1.25
C TYR A 30 5.08 3.68 1.83
N TRP A 31 4.02 3.36 1.11
CA TRP A 31 3.07 2.33 1.47
C TRP A 31 2.40 1.76 0.22
N TYR A 32 1.82 0.57 0.34
CA TYR A 32 0.90 0.00 -0.63
C TYR A 32 -0.46 -0.19 0.02
N HIS A 33 -1.50 -0.18 -0.80
CA HIS A 33 -2.83 -0.63 -0.41
C HIS A 33 -3.59 -1.17 -1.63
N SER A 34 -4.66 -1.92 -1.37
CA SER A 34 -5.56 -2.34 -2.45
C SER A 34 -6.28 -1.13 -3.03
N HIS A 35 -6.31 -1.05 -4.36
CA HIS A 35 -7.14 -0.13 -5.12
C HIS A 35 -8.46 -0.77 -5.59
N SER A 36 -8.82 -1.96 -5.07
CA SER A 36 -10.07 -2.64 -5.40
C SER A 36 -11.13 -2.37 -4.35
N GLY A 37 -12.16 -1.60 -4.72
CA GLY A 37 -13.29 -1.32 -3.83
C GLY A 37 -12.85 -0.69 -2.50
N LEU A 38 -13.29 -1.28 -1.39
CA LEU A 38 -12.98 -0.81 -0.02
C LEU A 38 -12.01 -1.75 0.72
N GLN A 39 -11.25 -2.57 -0.01
CA GLN A 39 -10.32 -3.52 0.60
C GLN A 39 -9.21 -2.88 1.43
N GLU A 40 -8.83 -1.63 1.15
CA GLU A 40 -7.95 -0.85 2.03
C GLU A 40 -8.52 -0.77 3.45
N GLN A 41 -9.80 -0.41 3.58
CA GLN A 41 -10.48 -0.29 4.88
C GLN A 41 -10.61 -1.63 5.61
N GLU A 42 -10.59 -2.74 4.86
CA GLU A 42 -10.57 -4.10 5.40
C GLU A 42 -9.17 -4.58 5.81
N GLY A 43 -8.14 -3.73 5.68
CA GLY A 43 -6.79 -4.01 6.16
C GLY A 43 -5.78 -4.41 5.06
N VAL A 44 -6.13 -4.32 3.78
CA VAL A 44 -5.21 -4.66 2.69
C VAL A 44 -4.29 -3.47 2.39
N TYR A 45 -3.35 -3.21 3.30
CA TYR A 45 -2.30 -2.20 3.16
C TYR A 45 -1.04 -2.57 3.95
N GLY A 46 0.05 -1.87 3.67
CA GLY A 46 1.32 -2.05 4.39
C GLY A 46 2.37 -1.04 3.99
N ALA A 47 3.42 -0.90 4.80
CA ALA A 47 4.50 0.02 4.52
C ALA A 47 5.44 -0.52 3.43
N ILE A 48 6.01 0.39 2.65
CA ILE A 48 7.16 0.14 1.77
C ILE A 48 8.25 1.10 2.20
N ILE A 49 9.29 0.57 2.83
CA ILE A 49 10.49 1.33 3.14
C ILE A 49 11.49 1.09 2.02
N ILE A 50 11.99 2.17 1.45
CA ILE A 50 13.02 2.12 0.41
C ILE A 50 14.27 2.78 0.96
N ASP A 51 15.29 1.97 1.22
CA ASP A 51 16.55 2.46 1.75
C ASP A 51 17.26 3.38 0.76
N ALA A 52 17.97 4.36 1.32
CA ALA A 52 18.84 5.21 0.56
C ALA A 52 19.99 4.39 -0.05
N ARG A 53 20.34 4.69 -1.31
CA ARG A 53 21.48 4.06 -1.97
C ARG A 53 22.79 4.43 -1.27
N ASP A 54 22.92 5.71 -0.95
CA ASP A 54 24.04 6.29 -0.22
C ASP A 54 23.57 6.62 1.20
N PRO A 55 24.45 6.58 2.22
CA PRO A 55 24.07 6.90 3.59
C PRO A 55 23.41 8.28 3.71
N GLU A 56 22.34 8.33 4.50
CA GLU A 56 21.66 9.59 4.84
C GLU A 56 22.64 10.57 5.53
N PRO A 57 22.43 11.89 5.41
CA PRO A 57 23.31 12.90 6.01
C PRO A 57 23.15 13.01 7.55
N PHE A 58 22.51 12.03 8.18
CA PHE A 58 22.22 11.94 9.60
C PHE A 58 22.35 10.49 10.08
N ALA A 59 22.52 10.31 11.38
CA ALA A 59 22.63 9.01 12.03
C ALA A 59 21.47 8.80 13.01
N TYR A 60 21.11 7.54 13.23
CA TYR A 60 20.10 7.11 14.18
C TYR A 60 20.50 5.76 14.79
N ASP A 61 20.10 5.51 16.03
CA ASP A 61 20.38 4.24 16.71
C ASP A 61 19.37 3.14 16.36
N ARG A 62 18.14 3.54 16.01
CA ARG A 62 17.01 2.65 15.71
C ARG A 62 16.05 3.31 14.72
N GLU A 63 15.35 2.47 13.98
CA GLU A 63 14.24 2.85 13.11
C GLU A 63 12.98 2.08 13.48
N HIS A 64 11.82 2.72 13.30
CA HIS A 64 10.51 2.13 13.54
C HIS A 64 9.52 2.60 12.48
N VAL A 65 8.75 1.67 11.93
CA VAL A 65 7.62 1.98 11.06
C VAL A 65 6.38 2.15 11.93
N VAL A 66 5.72 3.30 11.82
CA VAL A 66 4.42 3.57 12.45
C VAL A 66 3.42 3.87 11.34
N MET A 67 2.41 3.03 11.20
CA MET A 67 1.27 3.27 10.30
C MET A 67 0.05 3.63 11.14
N LEU A 68 -0.63 4.70 10.75
CA LEU A 68 -1.87 5.14 11.38
C LEU A 68 -3.01 4.77 10.46
N SER A 69 -3.98 4.02 11.00
CA SER A 69 -5.24 3.70 10.33
C SER A 69 -6.38 3.86 11.33
N ASP A 70 -7.57 4.13 10.82
CA ASP A 70 -8.79 3.89 11.59
C ASP A 70 -9.14 2.40 11.55
N TRP A 71 -10.10 2.02 12.38
CA TRP A 71 -10.66 0.67 12.38
C TRP A 71 -12.12 0.73 12.80
N THR A 72 -12.91 -0.15 12.22
CA THR A 72 -14.30 -0.36 12.55
C THR A 72 -14.65 -1.82 12.27
N ASP A 73 -15.54 -2.37 13.10
CA ASP A 73 -16.07 -3.72 12.87
C ASP A 73 -17.30 -3.70 11.95
N GLU A 74 -17.74 -2.51 11.50
CA GLU A 74 -18.83 -2.35 10.55
C GLU A 74 -18.37 -2.67 9.13
N ASN A 75 -19.30 -3.21 8.31
CA ASN A 75 -19.03 -3.45 6.90
C ASN A 75 -18.74 -2.12 6.18
N PRO A 76 -17.61 -1.99 5.46
CA PRO A 76 -17.20 -0.72 4.85
C PRO A 76 -18.18 -0.22 3.78
N HIS A 77 -18.86 -1.13 3.07
CA HIS A 77 -19.90 -0.74 2.13
C HIS A 77 -21.18 -0.24 2.80
N SER A 78 -21.43 -0.59 4.06
CA SER A 78 -22.52 -0.01 4.85
C SER A 78 -22.15 1.40 5.31
N LEU A 79 -20.91 1.61 5.75
CA LEU A 79 -20.41 2.93 6.16
C LEU A 79 -20.42 3.94 5.02
N LEU A 80 -19.99 3.53 3.82
CA LEU A 80 -19.94 4.42 2.64
C LEU A 80 -21.32 4.89 2.15
N LYS A 81 -22.39 4.15 2.45
CA LYS A 81 -23.75 4.45 1.96
C LYS A 81 -24.47 5.54 2.74
N ASN A 82 -23.99 5.87 3.94
CA ASN A 82 -24.57 6.90 4.81
C ASN A 82 -23.99 8.28 4.49
#